data_AF-A0A8T8WD56-F1
#
_entry.id   AF-A0A8T8WD56-F1
#
_cell.length_a   1.000
_cell.length_b   1.000
_cell.length_c   1.000
_cell.angle_alpha   90.00
_cell.angle_beta   90.00
_cell.angle_gamma   90.00
#
_symmetry.space_group_name_H-M   'P 1'
#
loop_
_entity.id
_entity.type
_entity.pdbx_description
1 polymer ?
#
loop_
_entity_poly.entity_id
_entity_poly.type
_entity_poly.pdbx_seq_one_letter_code
_entity_poly.pdbx_strand_id
1 'polypeptide(L)'
;MSEAVEFGEKPAADAYRDEFPEHICSVDDDRRFKTVHFTSDTPEWLLDQARAQADEGRAAREDTTGQADLTEGERDRIDFSDPRASVPWARSIKALAEKYGVSDWTSYVDGTLTVDEHRQVMEEAGQEGGGARDDGDQRDAERERQAAAREQAEGCDHARDHCEHGDPDACEYLQNACGYEEDEVSSILGEPEDSGEITGDAAGALARTWGGYKAAIARFERELADIEEAKAHAEQAAASINAIRDEHGQDAMQFDRLEELTDDLQTVAEGAHDHEGHIELIDT
;
A
#
# COMPACT_ATOMS: atom_id res chain seq x y z
N MET A 1 -23.27 33.97 31.00
CA MET A 1 -22.40 32.92 30.43
C MET A 1 -23.07 32.47 29.16
N SER A 2 -22.31 32.25 28.10
CA SER A 2 -22.84 31.69 26.84
C SER A 2 -22.39 30.23 26.70
N GLU A 3 -23.20 29.41 26.07
CA GLU A 3 -22.80 28.06 25.66
C GLU A 3 -22.34 28.06 24.21
N ALA A 4 -21.17 27.48 23.93
CA ALA A 4 -20.59 27.48 22.59
C ALA A 4 -20.78 26.11 21.91
N VAL A 5 -21.32 26.12 20.69
CA VAL A 5 -21.43 24.93 19.84
C VAL A 5 -20.74 25.21 18.52
N GLU A 6 -19.73 24.40 18.16
CA GLU A 6 -18.99 24.54 16.91
C GLU A 6 -19.58 23.63 15.84
N PHE A 7 -20.17 24.23 14.81
CA PHE A 7 -20.76 23.49 13.69
C PHE A 7 -19.69 23.06 12.68
N GLY A 8 -20.00 22.00 11.94
CA GLY A 8 -19.19 21.56 10.80
C GLY A 8 -19.07 22.67 9.76
N GLU A 9 -20.17 23.30 9.36
CA GLU A 9 -20.18 24.30 8.29
C GLU A 9 -20.71 25.67 8.78
N LYS A 10 -20.19 26.75 8.19
CA LYS A 10 -20.62 28.12 8.50
C LYS A 10 -22.09 28.39 8.13
N PRO A 11 -22.62 27.92 6.98
CA PRO A 11 -24.05 28.02 6.67
C PRO A 11 -24.94 27.37 7.73
N ALA A 12 -24.56 26.21 8.26
CA ALA A 12 -25.31 25.56 9.33
C ALA A 12 -25.33 26.41 10.61
N ALA A 13 -24.18 27.00 10.99
CA ALA A 13 -24.11 27.94 12.10
C ALA A 13 -25.00 29.19 11.85
N ASP A 14 -24.99 29.72 10.63
CA ASP A 14 -25.81 30.89 10.27
C ASP A 14 -27.31 30.59 10.26
N ALA A 15 -27.72 29.38 9.88
CA ALA A 15 -29.13 28.96 9.94
C ALA A 15 -29.68 29.04 11.37
N TYR A 16 -28.94 28.56 12.38
CA TYR A 16 -29.36 28.69 13.78
C TYR A 16 -29.44 30.13 14.25
N ARG A 17 -28.55 31.00 13.77
CA ARG A 17 -28.59 32.43 14.10
C ARG A 17 -29.80 33.12 13.51
N ASP A 18 -30.21 32.69 12.33
CA ASP A 18 -31.32 33.29 11.60
C ASP A 18 -32.67 32.71 12.06
N GLU A 19 -32.72 31.44 12.45
CA GLU A 19 -33.93 30.74 12.92
C GLU A 19 -34.22 30.98 14.40
N PHE A 20 -33.19 31.09 15.25
CA PHE A 20 -33.32 31.26 16.71
C PHE A 20 -32.58 32.50 17.25
N PRO A 21 -32.77 33.70 16.67
CA PRO A 21 -32.01 34.90 17.04
C PRO A 21 -32.17 35.29 18.52
N GLU A 22 -33.30 34.97 19.15
CA GLU A 22 -33.57 35.22 20.57
C GLU A 22 -32.70 34.42 21.53
N HIS A 23 -32.10 33.33 21.06
CA HIS A 23 -31.25 32.44 21.84
C HIS A 23 -29.76 32.65 21.57
N ILE A 24 -29.39 33.61 20.71
CA ILE A 24 -27.99 33.90 20.38
C ILE A 24 -27.43 34.99 21.30
N CYS A 25 -26.27 34.71 21.90
CA CYS A 25 -25.57 35.67 22.74
C CYS A 25 -24.93 36.78 21.89
N SER A 26 -25.61 37.92 21.76
CA SER A 26 -25.12 39.08 20.98
C SER A 26 -23.76 39.67 21.42
N VAL A 27 -23.27 39.32 22.62
CA VAL A 27 -21.98 39.80 23.14
C VAL A 27 -20.83 38.88 22.70
N ASP A 28 -21.07 37.57 22.70
CA ASP A 28 -20.03 36.55 22.51
C ASP A 28 -20.09 35.91 21.10
N ASP A 29 -21.26 35.92 20.44
CA ASP A 29 -21.43 35.36 19.10
C ASP A 29 -20.87 36.30 18.02
N ASP A 30 -20.07 35.73 17.13
CA ASP A 30 -19.54 36.43 15.96
C ASP A 30 -19.82 35.60 14.70
N ARG A 31 -20.66 36.17 13.82
CA ARG A 31 -21.07 35.56 12.55
C ARG A 31 -19.91 35.20 11.64
N ARG A 32 -18.70 35.73 11.85
CA ARG A 32 -17.52 35.33 11.05
C ARG A 32 -17.10 33.89 11.31
N PHE A 33 -17.48 33.30 12.44
CA PHE A 33 -17.11 31.94 12.82
C PHE A 33 -18.28 30.96 12.66
N LYS A 34 -17.90 29.67 12.54
CA LYS A 34 -18.82 28.51 12.54
C LYS A 34 -19.24 28.07 13.94
N THR A 35 -18.78 28.76 14.98
CA THR A 35 -19.18 28.53 16.37
C THR A 35 -20.29 29.48 16.73
N VAL A 36 -21.42 28.94 17.21
CA VAL A 36 -22.55 29.72 17.68
C VAL A 36 -22.50 29.79 19.20
N HIS A 37 -22.61 31.00 19.74
CA HIS A 37 -22.72 31.22 21.17
C HIS A 37 -24.18 31.43 21.57
N PHE A 38 -24.76 30.48 22.31
CA PHE A 38 -26.11 30.52 22.82
C PHE A 38 -26.18 31.22 24.19
N THR A 39 -27.29 31.88 24.49
CA THR A 39 -27.52 32.47 25.82
C THR A 39 -27.73 31.38 26.87
N SER A 40 -27.40 31.65 28.15
CA SER A 40 -27.53 30.66 29.23
C SER A 40 -28.95 30.21 29.56
N ASP A 41 -29.96 30.90 29.04
CA ASP A 41 -31.38 30.56 29.17
C ASP A 41 -31.92 29.77 27.97
N THR A 42 -31.05 29.40 27.02
CA THR A 42 -31.40 28.54 25.89
C THR A 42 -31.91 27.19 26.39
N PRO A 43 -33.07 26.72 25.91
CA PRO A 43 -33.60 25.41 26.31
C PRO A 43 -32.64 24.26 25.96
N GLU A 44 -32.49 23.29 26.87
CA GLU A 44 -31.57 22.16 26.66
C GLU A 44 -31.88 21.37 25.38
N TRP A 45 -33.15 21.22 25.00
CA TRP A 45 -33.52 20.51 23.76
C TRP A 45 -32.94 21.17 22.49
N LEU A 46 -32.81 22.50 22.50
CA LEU A 46 -32.24 23.26 21.39
C LEU A 46 -30.71 23.16 21.39
N LEU A 47 -30.10 23.14 22.57
CA LEU A 47 -28.66 22.87 22.72
C LEU A 47 -28.32 21.44 22.28
N ASP A 48 -29.12 20.45 22.66
CA ASP A 48 -28.95 19.06 22.25
C ASP A 48 -29.16 18.89 20.75
N GLN A 49 -30.14 19.59 20.15
CA GLN A 49 -30.33 19.61 18.70
C GLN A 49 -29.13 20.23 17.98
N ALA A 50 -28.66 21.39 18.45
CA ALA A 50 -27.48 22.06 17.91
C ALA A 50 -26.22 21.19 18.03
N ARG A 51 -26.02 20.52 19.18
CA ARG A 51 -24.92 19.58 19.42
C ARG A 51 -25.01 18.37 18.50
N ALA A 52 -26.19 17.77 18.35
CA ALA A 52 -26.40 16.63 17.45
C ALA A 52 -26.10 16.99 16.00
N GLN A 53 -26.52 18.16 15.52
CA GLN A 53 -26.22 18.62 14.16
C GLN A 53 -24.75 19.05 14.00
N ALA A 54 -24.13 19.59 15.04
CA ALA A 54 -22.70 19.84 15.06
C ALA A 54 -21.89 18.54 15.03
N ASP A 55 -22.35 17.51 15.74
CA ASP A 55 -21.78 16.16 15.74
C ASP A 55 -21.99 15.46 14.41
N GLU A 56 -23.16 15.59 13.78
CA GLU A 56 -23.42 15.10 12.41
C GLU A 56 -22.53 15.83 11.39
N GLY A 57 -22.36 17.15 11.50
CA GLY A 57 -21.45 17.92 10.64
C GLY A 57 -19.96 17.58 10.89
N ARG A 58 -19.59 17.18 12.11
CA ARG A 58 -18.25 16.66 12.44
C ARG A 58 -18.07 15.23 11.96
N ALA A 59 -19.06 14.38 12.14
CA ALA A 59 -19.10 13.02 11.61
C ALA A 59 -19.13 13.01 10.08
N ALA A 60 -19.75 14.02 9.43
CA ALA A 60 -19.69 14.23 7.98
C ALA A 60 -18.32 14.75 7.50
N ARG A 61 -17.52 15.36 8.38
CA ARG A 61 -16.10 15.70 8.13
C ARG A 61 -15.16 14.54 8.44
N GLU A 62 -15.51 13.65 9.36
CA GLU A 62 -14.83 12.36 9.54
C GLU A 62 -15.27 11.35 8.47
N ASP A 63 -16.46 11.53 7.89
CA ASP A 63 -17.04 10.87 6.71
C ASP A 63 -16.86 11.72 5.43
N THR A 64 -15.87 12.62 5.40
CA THR A 64 -15.24 12.93 4.12
C THR A 64 -14.50 11.66 3.72
N THR A 65 -15.21 10.83 2.98
CA THR A 65 -14.64 9.88 2.01
C THR A 65 -13.26 10.34 1.59
N GLY A 66 -12.26 9.50 1.87
CA GLY A 66 -10.86 9.79 1.60
C GLY A 66 -10.71 10.37 0.20
N GLN A 67 -9.79 11.33 0.06
CA GLN A 67 -9.38 11.89 -1.23
C GLN A 67 -9.28 10.76 -2.27
N ALA A 68 -10.09 10.80 -3.32
CA ALA A 68 -9.99 9.84 -4.41
C ALA A 68 -8.92 10.30 -5.38
N ASP A 69 -8.05 9.40 -5.83
CA ASP A 69 -6.97 9.77 -6.73
C ASP A 69 -7.49 10.21 -8.10
N LEU A 70 -6.92 11.28 -8.64
CA LEU A 70 -7.23 11.77 -9.98
C LEU A 70 -6.37 11.02 -10.99
N THR A 71 -7.01 10.47 -12.00
CA THR A 71 -6.33 10.02 -13.22
C THR A 71 -5.75 11.21 -13.97
N GLU A 72 -4.80 10.94 -14.87
CA GLU A 72 -4.24 11.96 -15.76
C GLU A 72 -5.33 12.60 -16.64
N GLY A 73 -6.24 11.79 -17.18
CA GLY A 73 -7.35 12.27 -18.02
C GLY A 73 -8.37 13.13 -17.28
N GLU A 74 -8.63 12.87 -16.00
CA GLU A 74 -9.49 13.73 -15.16
C GLU A 74 -8.81 15.07 -14.86
N ARG A 75 -7.49 15.04 -14.60
CA ARG A 75 -6.71 16.25 -14.35
C ARG A 75 -6.73 17.20 -15.55
N ASP A 76 -6.67 16.67 -16.76
CA ASP A 76 -6.69 17.48 -17.98
C ASP A 76 -8.04 18.13 -18.28
N ARG A 77 -9.14 17.60 -17.71
CA ARG A 77 -10.51 18.11 -17.91
C ARG A 77 -10.89 19.23 -16.93
N ILE A 78 -10.14 19.38 -15.84
CA ILE A 78 -10.43 20.35 -14.78
C ILE A 78 -9.62 21.63 -15.00
N ASP A 79 -10.31 22.78 -14.99
CA ASP A 79 -9.64 24.07 -15.08
C ASP A 79 -9.07 24.50 -13.72
N PHE A 80 -7.79 24.21 -13.48
CA PHE A 80 -7.04 24.64 -12.29
C PHE A 80 -6.58 26.09 -12.34
N SER A 81 -6.98 26.88 -13.34
CA SER A 81 -6.69 28.32 -13.36
C SER A 81 -7.60 29.13 -12.41
N ASP A 82 -8.70 28.55 -11.92
CA ASP A 82 -9.54 29.13 -10.88
C ASP A 82 -8.80 29.09 -9.51
N PRO A 83 -8.70 30.22 -8.77
CA PRO A 83 -8.07 30.27 -7.45
C PRO A 83 -8.61 29.28 -6.41
N ARG A 84 -9.83 28.75 -6.59
CA ARG A 84 -10.45 27.77 -5.70
C ARG A 84 -10.27 26.33 -6.18
N ALA A 85 -10.01 26.11 -7.46
CA ALA A 85 -9.77 24.79 -8.03
C ALA A 85 -8.34 24.34 -7.75
N SER A 86 -8.16 23.50 -6.73
CA SER A 86 -6.88 22.88 -6.39
C SER A 86 -6.94 21.36 -6.52
N VAL A 87 -5.79 20.70 -6.63
CA VAL A 87 -5.74 19.22 -6.70
C VAL A 87 -6.43 18.55 -5.51
N PRO A 88 -6.21 18.98 -4.25
CA PRO A 88 -6.93 18.41 -3.11
C PRO A 88 -8.44 18.66 -3.16
N TRP A 89 -8.88 19.80 -3.71
CA TRP A 89 -10.30 20.11 -3.89
C TRP A 89 -10.94 19.18 -4.92
N ALA A 90 -10.30 18.97 -6.06
CA ALA A 90 -10.81 18.07 -7.11
C ALA A 90 -10.89 16.61 -6.63
N ARG A 91 -9.90 16.16 -5.85
CA ARG A 91 -9.92 14.84 -5.19
C ARG A 91 -11.07 14.67 -4.20
N SER A 92 -11.44 15.73 -3.47
CA SER A 92 -12.62 15.71 -2.60
C SER A 92 -13.91 15.56 -3.40
N ILE A 93 -14.01 16.26 -4.54
CA ILE A 93 -15.19 16.20 -5.41
C ILE A 93 -15.32 14.82 -6.06
N LYS A 94 -14.21 14.23 -6.52
CA LYS A 94 -14.20 12.85 -7.03
C LYS A 94 -14.69 11.84 -5.98
N ALA A 95 -14.26 11.99 -4.73
CA ALA A 95 -14.72 11.11 -3.65
C ALA A 95 -16.25 11.24 -3.40
N LEU A 96 -16.82 12.44 -3.55
CA LEU A 96 -18.28 12.65 -3.52
C LEU A 96 -18.96 11.97 -4.71
N ALA A 97 -18.39 12.11 -5.91
CA ALA A 97 -18.92 11.48 -7.10
C ALA A 97 -18.94 9.94 -6.98
N GLU A 98 -17.87 9.33 -6.48
CA GLU A 98 -17.81 7.89 -6.19
C GLU A 98 -18.88 7.48 -5.17
N LYS A 99 -19.07 8.27 -4.09
CA LYS A 99 -20.09 8.04 -3.06
C LYS A 99 -21.51 8.03 -3.63
N TYR A 100 -21.81 8.94 -4.56
CA TYR A 100 -23.14 9.08 -5.17
C TYR A 100 -23.28 8.34 -6.52
N GLY A 101 -22.25 7.63 -6.97
CA GLY A 101 -22.28 6.81 -8.18
C GLY A 101 -22.26 7.60 -9.50
N VAL A 102 -21.66 8.80 -9.51
CA VAL A 102 -21.55 9.67 -10.68
C VAL A 102 -20.25 9.38 -11.42
N SER A 103 -20.33 8.74 -12.60
CA SER A 103 -19.15 8.34 -13.38
C SER A 103 -18.54 9.49 -14.18
N ASP A 104 -19.34 10.28 -14.92
CA ASP A 104 -18.87 11.49 -15.61
C ASP A 104 -18.88 12.71 -14.68
N TRP A 105 -18.21 12.62 -13.55
CA TRP A 105 -18.26 13.67 -12.53
C TRP A 105 -17.59 14.98 -12.96
N THR A 106 -16.58 14.90 -13.84
CA THR A 106 -15.85 16.08 -14.32
C THR A 106 -16.74 17.07 -15.08
N SER A 107 -17.86 16.62 -15.66
CA SER A 107 -18.83 17.51 -16.33
C SER A 107 -19.70 18.31 -15.36
N TYR A 108 -19.73 17.93 -14.08
CA TYR A 108 -20.45 18.61 -13.00
C TYR A 108 -19.54 19.47 -12.11
N VAL A 109 -18.25 19.57 -12.45
CA VAL A 109 -17.27 20.36 -11.69
C VAL A 109 -17.39 21.84 -12.06
N ASP A 110 -17.62 22.68 -11.05
CA ASP A 110 -17.60 24.13 -11.16
C ASP A 110 -16.57 24.71 -10.18
N GLY A 111 -15.48 25.29 -10.69
CA GLY A 111 -14.40 25.88 -9.90
C GLY A 111 -14.84 26.96 -8.91
N THR A 112 -16.03 27.53 -9.10
CA THR A 112 -16.57 28.57 -8.21
C THR A 112 -17.26 28.01 -6.96
N LEU A 113 -17.61 26.72 -6.96
CA LEU A 113 -18.30 26.04 -5.87
C LEU A 113 -17.31 25.38 -4.87
N THR A 114 -17.70 25.36 -3.60
CA THR A 114 -17.02 24.63 -2.54
C THR A 114 -17.25 23.13 -2.64
N VAL A 115 -16.46 22.32 -1.90
CA VAL A 115 -16.67 20.86 -1.82
C VAL A 115 -18.06 20.54 -1.27
N ASP A 116 -18.52 21.29 -0.28
CA ASP A 116 -19.83 21.08 0.34
C ASP A 116 -20.97 21.44 -0.62
N GLU A 117 -20.80 22.48 -1.46
CA GLU A 117 -21.77 22.81 -2.52
C GLU A 117 -21.80 21.73 -3.63
N HIS A 118 -20.66 21.11 -3.96
CA HIS A 118 -20.63 19.97 -4.89
C HIS A 118 -21.29 18.71 -4.33
N ARG A 119 -21.45 18.57 -3.01
CA ARG A 119 -22.16 17.42 -2.42
C ARG A 119 -23.58 17.33 -2.95
N GLN A 120 -24.30 18.45 -2.95
CA GLN A 120 -25.66 18.51 -3.45
C GLN A 120 -25.70 18.27 -4.97
N VAL A 121 -24.77 18.84 -5.73
CA VAL A 121 -24.66 18.63 -7.18
C VAL A 121 -24.44 17.16 -7.53
N MET A 122 -23.53 16.47 -6.82
CA MET A 122 -23.22 15.05 -7.05
C MET A 122 -24.34 14.12 -6.59
N GLU A 123 -25.01 14.45 -5.49
CA GLU A 123 -26.18 13.71 -5.01
C GLU A 123 -27.34 13.80 -6.02
N GLU A 124 -27.63 15.01 -6.53
CA GLU A 124 -28.65 15.23 -7.56
C GLU A 124 -28.29 14.50 -8.88
N ALA A 125 -27.03 14.62 -9.32
CA ALA A 125 -26.56 13.92 -10.53
C ALA A 125 -26.64 12.39 -10.40
N GLY A 126 -26.36 11.83 -9.22
CA GLY A 126 -26.51 10.40 -8.94
C GLY A 126 -27.97 9.93 -8.98
N GLN A 127 -28.90 10.75 -8.45
CA GLN A 127 -30.34 10.46 -8.43
C GLN A 127 -31.00 10.55 -9.81
N GLU A 128 -30.54 11.47 -10.67
CA GLU A 128 -31.08 11.68 -12.02
C GLU A 128 -30.59 10.65 -13.06
N GLY A 129 -29.86 9.62 -12.62
CA GLY A 129 -29.31 8.59 -13.50
C GLY A 129 -28.13 9.11 -14.32
N GLY A 130 -27.27 9.91 -13.67
CA GLY A 130 -26.17 10.67 -14.24
C GLY A 130 -25.29 9.91 -15.22
N GLY A 131 -25.56 10.16 -16.51
CA GLY A 131 -24.54 10.28 -17.56
C GLY A 131 -24.05 8.98 -18.19
N ALA A 132 -23.81 9.03 -19.50
CA ALA A 132 -23.36 7.89 -20.29
C ALA A 132 -22.05 7.30 -19.75
N ARG A 133 -21.94 5.96 -19.77
CA ARG A 133 -20.72 5.23 -19.40
C ARG A 133 -19.51 5.85 -20.10
N ASP A 134 -18.60 6.43 -19.33
CA ASP A 134 -17.26 6.73 -19.83
C ASP A 134 -16.59 5.39 -20.17
N ASP A 135 -16.33 5.14 -21.45
CA ASP A 135 -15.57 3.97 -21.89
C ASP A 135 -14.10 4.04 -21.40
N GLY A 136 -13.68 5.14 -20.75
CA GLY A 136 -12.44 5.27 -19.99
C GLY A 136 -12.34 4.25 -18.85
N ASP A 137 -13.33 4.21 -17.95
CA ASP A 137 -13.33 3.33 -16.77
C ASP A 137 -13.35 1.84 -17.14
N GLN A 138 -14.01 1.45 -18.23
CA GLN A 138 -13.97 0.06 -18.69
C GLN A 138 -12.59 -0.31 -19.24
N ARG A 139 -11.92 0.62 -19.94
CA ARG A 139 -10.55 0.40 -20.44
C ARG A 139 -9.54 0.43 -19.30
N ASP A 140 -9.73 1.24 -18.27
CA ASP A 140 -8.86 1.29 -17.10
C ASP A 140 -9.06 0.07 -16.20
N ALA A 141 -10.29 -0.32 -15.90
CA ALA A 141 -10.56 -1.57 -15.19
C ALA A 141 -10.13 -2.81 -16.00
N GLU A 142 -10.20 -2.77 -17.34
CA GLU A 142 -9.65 -3.83 -18.19
C GLU A 142 -8.12 -3.82 -18.21
N ARG A 143 -7.48 -2.65 -18.27
CA ARG A 143 -6.02 -2.52 -18.14
C ARG A 143 -5.52 -3.00 -16.79
N GLU A 144 -6.18 -2.64 -15.70
CA GLU A 144 -5.87 -3.09 -14.35
C GLU A 144 -6.06 -4.61 -14.21
N ARG A 145 -7.16 -5.18 -14.72
CA ARG A 145 -7.35 -6.64 -14.76
C ARG A 145 -6.26 -7.32 -15.59
N GLN A 146 -5.87 -6.75 -16.73
CA GLN A 146 -4.80 -7.30 -17.56
C GLN A 146 -3.43 -7.15 -16.90
N ALA A 147 -3.18 -6.06 -16.17
CA ALA A 147 -1.95 -5.85 -15.42
C ALA A 147 -1.86 -6.84 -14.25
N ALA A 148 -2.93 -6.99 -13.46
CA ALA A 148 -2.99 -7.98 -12.39
C ALA A 148 -2.86 -9.42 -12.91
N ALA A 149 -3.47 -9.74 -14.06
CA ALA A 149 -3.31 -11.06 -14.69
C ALA A 149 -1.88 -11.30 -15.19
N ARG A 150 -1.19 -10.26 -15.69
CA ARG A 150 0.22 -10.34 -16.09
C ARG A 150 1.14 -10.48 -14.88
N GLU A 151 0.93 -9.69 -13.84
CA GLU A 151 1.68 -9.79 -12.59
C GLU A 151 1.50 -11.15 -11.94
N GLN A 152 0.29 -11.71 -11.97
CA GLN A 152 0.02 -13.07 -11.51
C GLN A 152 0.73 -14.11 -12.40
N ALA A 153 0.70 -13.95 -13.73
CA ALA A 153 1.38 -14.86 -14.65
C ALA A 153 2.90 -14.81 -14.47
N GLU A 154 3.49 -13.61 -14.37
CA GLU A 154 4.91 -13.40 -14.08
C GLU A 154 5.27 -13.99 -12.71
N GLY A 155 4.43 -13.80 -11.69
CA GLY A 155 4.60 -14.41 -10.37
C GLY A 155 4.61 -15.94 -10.41
N CYS A 156 3.74 -16.56 -11.23
CA CYS A 156 3.73 -18.00 -11.43
C CYS A 156 4.95 -18.50 -12.21
N ASP A 157 5.40 -17.78 -13.23
CA ASP A 157 6.62 -18.11 -13.98
C ASP A 157 7.87 -18.00 -13.08
N HIS A 158 7.95 -16.97 -12.24
CA HIS A 158 9.00 -16.83 -11.24
C HIS A 158 8.96 -17.95 -10.21
N ALA A 159 7.79 -18.25 -9.65
CA ALA A 159 7.63 -19.35 -8.70
C ALA A 159 8.00 -20.70 -9.33
N ARG A 160 7.75 -20.88 -10.63
CA ARG A 160 8.16 -22.07 -11.38
C ARG A 160 9.68 -22.20 -11.41
N ASP A 161 10.38 -21.14 -11.77
CA ASP A 161 11.86 -21.12 -11.79
C ASP A 161 12.44 -21.39 -10.40
N HIS A 162 11.94 -20.74 -9.35
CA HIS A 162 12.40 -20.98 -7.99
C HIS A 162 12.10 -22.41 -7.51
N CYS A 163 10.94 -22.97 -7.86
CA CYS A 163 10.59 -24.35 -7.53
C CYS A 163 11.49 -25.36 -8.27
N GLU A 164 11.89 -25.08 -9.51
CA GLU A 164 12.85 -25.91 -10.26
C GLU A 164 14.20 -26.05 -9.53
N HIS A 165 14.59 -25.00 -8.80
CA HIS A 165 15.78 -24.96 -7.95
C HIS A 165 15.54 -25.49 -6.52
N GLY A 166 14.33 -25.94 -6.20
CA GLY A 166 13.99 -26.56 -4.92
C GLY A 166 13.46 -25.62 -3.85
N ASP A 167 13.08 -24.39 -4.18
CA ASP A 167 12.48 -23.50 -3.19
C ASP A 167 11.10 -24.02 -2.73
N PRO A 168 10.94 -24.38 -1.44
CA PRO A 168 9.71 -24.99 -0.94
C PRO A 168 8.53 -24.01 -0.93
N ASP A 169 8.79 -22.73 -0.66
CA ASP A 169 7.76 -21.70 -0.60
C ASP A 169 7.24 -21.40 -2.02
N ALA A 170 8.13 -21.41 -3.01
CA ALA A 170 7.76 -21.28 -4.42
C ALA A 170 6.96 -22.48 -4.92
N CYS A 171 7.34 -23.71 -4.56
CA CYS A 171 6.59 -24.91 -4.91
C CYS A 171 5.19 -24.94 -4.25
N GLU A 172 5.06 -24.44 -3.01
CA GLU A 172 3.77 -24.28 -2.34
C GLU A 172 2.92 -23.20 -3.03
N TYR A 173 3.53 -22.08 -3.43
CA TYR A 173 2.86 -21.01 -4.17
C TYR A 173 2.29 -21.50 -5.51
N LEU A 174 3.02 -22.36 -6.24
CA LEU A 174 2.52 -22.93 -7.49
C LEU A 174 1.23 -23.74 -7.31
N GLN A 175 1.12 -24.51 -6.22
CA GLN A 175 -0.09 -25.30 -5.94
C GLN A 175 -1.24 -24.40 -5.49
N ASN A 176 -0.97 -23.50 -4.54
CA ASN A 176 -2.01 -22.73 -3.87
C ASN A 176 -2.50 -21.53 -4.70
N ALA A 177 -1.62 -20.85 -5.42
CA ALA A 177 -1.93 -19.62 -6.15
C ALA A 177 -1.96 -19.80 -7.67
N CYS A 178 -1.16 -20.72 -8.22
CA CYS A 178 -1.07 -20.95 -9.68
C CYS A 178 -1.84 -22.17 -10.18
N GLY A 179 -2.36 -23.00 -9.27
CA GLY A 179 -3.24 -24.14 -9.60
C GLY A 179 -2.52 -25.35 -10.20
N TYR A 180 -1.22 -25.51 -9.94
CA TYR A 180 -0.47 -26.70 -10.35
C TYR A 180 -0.84 -27.91 -9.49
N GLU A 181 -0.95 -29.08 -10.11
CA GLU A 181 -1.14 -30.33 -9.38
C GLU A 181 0.18 -30.80 -8.74
N GLU A 182 0.09 -31.62 -7.67
CA GLU A 182 1.26 -32.13 -6.94
C GLU A 182 2.25 -32.87 -7.86
N ASP A 183 1.74 -33.66 -8.81
CA ASP A 183 2.55 -34.39 -9.80
C ASP A 183 3.27 -33.45 -10.78
N GLU A 184 2.68 -32.30 -11.11
CA GLU A 184 3.29 -31.30 -12.00
C GLU A 184 4.42 -30.55 -11.28
N VAL A 185 4.23 -30.21 -10.01
CA VAL A 185 5.27 -29.61 -9.16
C VAL A 185 6.43 -30.57 -8.94
N SER A 186 6.12 -31.85 -8.70
CA SER A 186 7.13 -32.92 -8.62
C SER A 186 7.95 -33.03 -9.92
N SER A 187 7.30 -32.91 -11.08
CA SER A 187 7.99 -32.89 -12.37
C SER A 187 8.87 -31.65 -12.58
N ILE A 188 8.49 -30.49 -12.02
CA ILE A 188 9.30 -29.25 -12.07
C ILE A 188 10.56 -29.39 -11.21
N LEU A 189 10.43 -29.98 -10.02
CA LEU A 189 11.58 -30.33 -9.18
C LEU A 189 12.52 -31.34 -9.86
N GLY A 190 11.99 -32.14 -10.79
CA GLY A 190 12.74 -33.13 -11.56
C GLY A 190 13.25 -34.28 -10.70
N GLU A 191 13.87 -35.24 -11.35
CA GLU A 191 14.53 -36.38 -10.69
C GLU A 191 16.06 -36.23 -10.82
N PRO A 192 16.85 -36.86 -9.93
CA PRO A 192 18.29 -36.92 -10.12
C PRO A 192 18.65 -37.61 -11.44
N GLU A 193 19.78 -37.22 -12.03
CA GLU A 193 20.30 -37.92 -13.22
C GLU A 193 20.47 -39.42 -12.94
N ASP A 194 20.17 -40.27 -13.93
CA ASP A 194 20.17 -41.74 -13.86
C ASP A 194 19.11 -42.40 -12.93
N SER A 195 18.01 -41.70 -12.59
CA SER A 195 16.88 -42.27 -11.82
C SER A 195 16.11 -43.40 -12.52
N GLY A 196 16.25 -43.57 -13.84
CA GLY A 196 15.35 -44.36 -14.70
C GLY A 196 15.23 -45.86 -14.38
N GLU A 197 16.10 -46.42 -13.54
CA GLU A 197 16.01 -47.81 -13.06
C GLU A 197 15.24 -47.96 -11.74
N ILE A 198 15.00 -46.86 -11.02
CA ILE A 198 14.35 -46.85 -9.71
C ILE A 198 12.85 -46.64 -9.91
N THR A 199 12.02 -47.55 -9.38
CA THR A 199 10.56 -47.54 -9.60
C THR A 199 9.77 -47.75 -8.30
N GLY A 200 8.48 -47.42 -8.34
CA GLY A 200 7.56 -47.62 -7.22
C GLY A 200 7.92 -46.80 -5.97
N ASP A 201 7.77 -47.40 -4.79
CA ASP A 201 8.01 -46.72 -3.51
C ASP A 201 9.43 -46.13 -3.38
N ALA A 202 10.42 -46.78 -4.03
CA ALA A 202 11.80 -46.30 -4.05
C ALA A 202 11.96 -45.01 -4.86
N ALA A 203 11.24 -44.87 -5.98
CA ALA A 203 11.24 -43.66 -6.79
C ALA A 203 10.62 -42.49 -6.01
N GLY A 204 9.49 -42.73 -5.33
CA GLY A 204 8.86 -41.72 -4.48
C GLY A 204 9.74 -41.29 -3.30
N ALA A 205 10.49 -42.21 -2.69
CA ALA A 205 11.44 -41.88 -1.63
C ALA A 205 12.64 -41.07 -2.15
N LEU A 206 13.14 -41.41 -3.34
CA LEU A 206 14.23 -40.68 -4.02
C LEU A 206 13.80 -39.25 -4.37
N ALA A 207 12.63 -39.08 -5.00
CA ALA A 207 12.09 -37.77 -5.37
C ALA A 207 11.96 -36.84 -4.15
N ARG A 208 11.42 -37.34 -3.01
CA ARG A 208 11.34 -36.54 -1.77
C ARG A 208 12.72 -36.14 -1.23
N THR A 209 13.67 -37.07 -1.26
CA THR A 209 15.04 -36.81 -0.76
C THR A 209 15.75 -35.81 -1.66
N TRP A 210 15.55 -35.92 -2.97
CA TRP A 210 16.07 -35.00 -3.98
C TRP A 210 15.48 -33.59 -3.85
N GLY A 211 14.17 -33.47 -3.65
CA GLY A 211 13.53 -32.19 -3.34
C GLY A 211 14.11 -31.55 -2.08
N GLY A 212 14.31 -32.34 -1.02
CA GLY A 212 14.98 -31.87 0.20
C GLY A 212 16.43 -31.41 -0.02
N TYR A 213 17.17 -32.10 -0.88
CA TYR A 213 18.52 -31.69 -1.29
C TYR A 213 18.50 -30.35 -2.03
N LYS A 214 17.67 -30.21 -3.07
CA LYS A 214 17.55 -28.96 -3.84
C LYS A 214 17.16 -27.78 -2.94
N ALA A 215 16.19 -27.98 -2.04
CA ALA A 215 15.78 -26.97 -1.07
C ALA A 215 16.93 -26.52 -0.15
N ALA A 216 17.77 -27.46 0.30
CA ALA A 216 18.93 -27.14 1.11
C ALA A 216 19.98 -26.34 0.32
N ILE A 217 20.22 -26.69 -0.95
CA ILE A 217 21.13 -25.95 -1.84
C ILE A 217 20.61 -24.54 -2.12
N ALA A 218 19.35 -24.39 -2.54
CA ALA A 218 18.76 -23.06 -2.80
C ALA A 218 18.80 -22.17 -1.55
N ARG A 219 18.58 -22.74 -0.36
CA ARG A 219 18.76 -22.00 0.88
C ARG A 219 20.23 -21.58 1.07
N PHE A 220 21.17 -22.49 0.85
CA PHE A 220 22.59 -22.20 1.00
C PHE A 220 23.05 -21.08 0.06
N GLU A 221 22.61 -21.09 -1.20
CA GLU A 221 22.88 -20.03 -2.18
C GLU A 221 22.37 -18.66 -1.73
N ARG A 222 21.14 -18.60 -1.18
CA ARG A 222 20.57 -17.35 -0.65
C ARG A 222 21.39 -16.81 0.53
N GLU A 223 21.71 -17.67 1.49
CA GLU A 223 22.46 -17.26 2.68
C GLU A 223 23.87 -16.76 2.30
N LEU A 224 24.49 -17.35 1.28
CA LEU A 224 25.76 -16.84 0.72
C LEU A 224 25.60 -15.45 0.10
N ALA A 225 24.56 -15.24 -0.72
CA ALA A 225 24.29 -13.94 -1.32
C ALA A 225 24.02 -12.86 -0.26
N ASP A 226 23.23 -13.18 0.77
CA ASP A 226 22.93 -12.28 1.88
C ASP A 226 24.20 -11.90 2.66
N ILE A 227 25.11 -12.87 2.88
CA ILE A 227 26.41 -12.62 3.53
C ILE A 227 27.28 -11.70 2.68
N GLU A 228 27.37 -11.93 1.37
CA GLU A 228 28.14 -11.09 0.44
C GLU A 228 27.63 -9.65 0.43
N GLU A 229 26.32 -9.47 0.34
CA GLU A 229 25.67 -8.16 0.37
C GLU A 229 25.92 -7.45 1.72
N ALA A 230 25.65 -8.12 2.84
CA ALA A 230 25.84 -7.55 4.18
C ALA A 230 27.30 -7.10 4.41
N LYS A 231 28.27 -7.91 3.95
CA LYS A 231 29.69 -7.57 4.00
C LYS A 231 30.01 -6.33 3.18
N ALA A 232 29.54 -6.27 1.93
CA ALA A 232 29.77 -5.12 1.05
C ALA A 232 29.23 -3.82 1.65
N HIS A 233 28.01 -3.85 2.22
CA HIS A 233 27.42 -2.69 2.91
C HIS A 233 28.24 -2.26 4.12
N ALA A 234 28.71 -3.23 4.93
CA ALA A 234 29.54 -2.94 6.10
C ALA A 234 30.89 -2.29 5.71
N GLU A 235 31.55 -2.79 4.67
CA GLU A 235 32.80 -2.24 4.15
C GLU A 235 32.61 -0.83 3.57
N GLN A 236 31.52 -0.60 2.84
CA GLN A 236 31.18 0.72 2.31
C GLN A 236 30.93 1.73 3.43
N ALA A 237 30.19 1.33 4.47
CA ALA A 237 29.95 2.17 5.63
C ALA A 237 31.25 2.47 6.40
N ALA A 238 32.09 1.45 6.61
CA ALA A 238 33.40 1.59 7.25
C ALA A 238 34.30 2.58 6.50
N ALA A 239 34.37 2.47 5.17
CA ALA A 239 35.12 3.39 4.32
C ALA A 239 34.58 4.83 4.44
N SER A 240 33.25 5.00 4.43
CA SER A 240 32.60 6.30 4.55
C SER A 240 32.86 6.95 5.91
N ILE A 241 32.80 6.19 7.00
CA ILE A 241 33.12 6.66 8.34
C ILE A 241 34.57 7.14 8.41
N ASN A 242 35.50 6.36 7.88
CA ASN A 242 36.92 6.74 7.90
C ASN A 242 37.23 7.96 7.01
N ALA A 243 36.52 8.14 5.90
CA ALA A 243 36.61 9.36 5.10
C ALA A 243 36.16 10.60 5.91
N ILE A 244 35.04 10.52 6.62
CA ILE A 244 34.57 11.61 7.50
C ILE A 244 35.59 11.91 8.61
N ARG A 245 36.18 10.86 9.22
CA ARG A 245 37.19 11.03 10.27
C ARG A 245 38.43 11.77 9.76
N ASP A 246 38.91 11.40 8.57
CA ASP A 246 40.05 12.04 7.91
C ASP A 246 39.77 13.53 7.63
N GLU A 247 38.60 13.86 7.09
CA GLU A 247 38.16 15.25 6.87
C GLU A 247 38.14 16.09 8.17
N HIS A 248 37.95 15.44 9.31
CA HIS A 248 37.94 16.06 10.63
C HIS A 248 39.26 15.92 11.40
N GLY A 249 40.34 15.45 10.76
CA GLY A 249 41.66 15.30 11.37
C GLY A 249 41.71 14.26 12.49
N GLN A 250 40.84 13.25 12.44
CA GLN A 250 40.81 12.13 13.37
C GLN A 250 41.50 10.92 12.75
N ASP A 251 42.22 10.13 13.57
CA ASP A 251 42.84 8.88 13.12
C ASP A 251 41.80 7.88 12.60
N ALA A 252 42.17 7.05 11.63
CA ALA A 252 41.29 6.00 11.11
C ALA A 252 40.82 5.05 12.23
N MET A 253 39.54 4.69 12.18
CA MET A 253 38.93 3.69 13.04
C MET A 253 39.15 2.30 12.43
N GLN A 254 39.47 1.34 13.29
CA GLN A 254 39.48 -0.08 12.95
C GLN A 254 38.09 -0.68 13.18
N PHE A 255 37.71 -1.64 12.35
CA PHE A 255 36.41 -2.30 12.40
C PHE A 255 36.58 -3.78 12.77
N ASP A 256 37.20 -4.03 13.93
CA ASP A 256 37.60 -5.36 14.41
C ASP A 256 36.46 -6.39 14.35
N ARG A 257 35.21 -5.97 14.60
CA ARG A 257 34.06 -6.87 14.56
C ARG A 257 33.74 -7.40 13.15
N LEU A 258 33.97 -6.58 12.11
CA LEU A 258 33.78 -7.00 10.73
C LEU A 258 34.86 -8.02 10.35
N GLU A 259 36.11 -7.77 10.75
CA GLU A 259 37.25 -8.67 10.54
C GLU A 259 37.02 -10.03 11.24
N GLU A 260 36.64 -10.03 12.52
CA GLU A 260 36.30 -11.26 13.26
C GLU A 260 35.22 -12.09 12.55
N LEU A 261 34.15 -11.45 12.08
CA LEU A 261 33.06 -12.15 11.41
C LEU A 261 33.49 -12.74 10.06
N THR A 262 34.38 -12.07 9.33
CA THR A 262 34.92 -12.60 8.07
C THR A 262 35.90 -13.75 8.30
N ASP A 263 36.70 -13.72 9.37
CA ASP A 263 37.58 -14.83 9.76
C ASP A 263 36.78 -16.07 10.21
N ASP A 264 35.73 -15.85 11.00
CA ASP A 264 34.80 -16.91 11.41
C ASP A 264 34.13 -17.55 10.17
N LEU A 265 33.67 -16.72 9.21
CA LEU A 265 33.09 -17.20 7.96
C LEU A 265 34.07 -18.05 7.15
N GLN A 266 35.33 -17.61 7.01
CA GLN A 266 36.37 -18.37 6.33
C GLN A 266 36.56 -19.75 6.99
N THR A 267 36.66 -19.78 8.32
CA THR A 267 36.82 -21.03 9.09
C THR A 267 35.66 -21.99 8.87
N VAL A 268 34.42 -21.47 8.86
CA VAL A 268 33.22 -22.26 8.58
C VAL A 268 33.25 -22.81 7.15
N ALA A 269 33.61 -21.98 6.16
CA ALA A 269 33.67 -22.38 4.76
C ALA A 269 34.72 -23.48 4.52
N GLU A 270 35.91 -23.36 5.11
CA GLU A 270 36.96 -24.38 5.05
C GLU A 270 36.47 -25.71 5.64
N GLY A 271 35.85 -25.67 6.83
CA GLY A 271 35.30 -26.87 7.46
C GLY A 271 34.13 -27.52 6.71
N ALA A 272 33.30 -26.71 6.03
CA ALA A 272 32.18 -27.20 5.22
C ALA A 272 32.65 -27.90 3.95
N HIS A 273 33.73 -27.42 3.33
CA HIS A 273 34.35 -28.04 2.15
C HIS A 273 34.92 -29.43 2.46
N ASP A 274 35.55 -29.60 3.63
CA ASP A 274 36.22 -30.85 4.01
C ASP A 274 35.28 -31.97 4.54
N HIS A 275 33.97 -31.71 4.66
CA HIS A 275 33.04 -32.68 5.24
C HIS A 275 32.64 -33.78 4.22
N GLU A 276 32.80 -35.06 4.61
CA GLU A 276 32.60 -36.33 3.86
C GLU A 276 31.16 -36.60 3.33
N GLY A 277 30.34 -35.57 3.09
CA GLY A 277 28.95 -35.70 2.65
C GLY A 277 28.73 -35.82 1.15
N HIS A 278 29.73 -35.50 0.32
CA HIS A 278 29.64 -35.57 -1.14
C HIS A 278 30.80 -36.40 -1.70
N ILE A 279 30.51 -37.28 -2.66
CA ILE A 279 31.52 -38.12 -3.31
C ILE A 279 32.15 -37.27 -4.42
N GLU A 280 33.42 -36.88 -4.25
CA GLU A 280 34.21 -36.35 -5.37
C GLU A 280 34.57 -37.50 -6.31
N LEU A 281 33.96 -37.52 -7.50
CA LEU A 281 34.41 -38.40 -8.57
C LEU A 281 35.72 -37.82 -9.12
N ILE A 282 36.84 -38.44 -8.75
CA ILE A 282 38.14 -38.13 -9.36
C ILE A 282 38.08 -38.61 -10.82
N ASP A 283 38.06 -37.66 -11.76
CA ASP A 283 38.26 -37.95 -13.18
C ASP A 283 39.57 -38.74 -13.35
N THR A 284 39.48 -39.92 -13.96
CA THR A 284 40.62 -40.81 -14.25
C THR A 284 41.07 -40.73 -15.70
#